data_AF-A0A836VVB6-F1
#
_entry.id   AF-A0A836VVB6-F1
#
_cell.length_a   1.000
_cell.length_b   1.000
_cell.length_c   1.000
_cell.angle_alpha   90.00
_cell.angle_beta   90.00
_cell.angle_gamma   90.00
#
_symmetry.space_group_name_H-M   'P 1'
#
loop_
_entity.id
_entity.type
_entity.pdbx_description
1 polymer ?
#
loop_
_entity_poly.entity_id
_entity_poly.type
_entity_poly.pdbx_seq_one_letter_code
_entity_poly.pdbx_strand_id
1 'polypeptide(L)'
;MHFASWLARVKNRLQSPRRRARRFPGWAALESLEDRTLLSVTASFTLGDLTVISDGGDAIQIRADAASQVEILVNGAPYTALPPISASMVQSISVEGGSDPNLIDLSTIDSSVFTGLTSVVINGGDGNDTLLGTVDLNDTLIGGDGADILIGQSGSNLIDGGDGNDIITGGDEGAGSGDSILGGDGKDSITSGDGDDTIDAGDGDDTVDSGAGADFVDGGIGNDSLLAASGDDTVTGGAAARGGDDTIDGGSGDDCLFGGTGDDSLLGGSGNDLVKGHGGDDTLNGGGGADTLNGGSGDDWIETGAAPVLTISDALVAAEGNDGGTPTATAVFTVTLSVPQNIPVSVDYATADGTATAGLDYQAVTGTLT
;
A
#
# COMPACT_ATOMS: atom_id res chain seq x y z
N MET A 1 22.91 -16.54 -51.56
CA MET A 1 23.78 -17.74 -51.41
C MET A 1 23.09 -18.66 -50.43
N HIS A 2 22.71 -19.85 -50.90
CA HIS A 2 22.00 -20.87 -50.13
C HIS A 2 22.99 -21.65 -49.26
N PHE A 3 22.64 -21.89 -47.99
CA PHE A 3 23.15 -23.04 -47.23
C PHE A 3 22.00 -23.69 -46.46
N ALA A 4 21.29 -24.56 -47.17
CA ALA A 4 20.49 -25.63 -46.58
C ALA A 4 21.22 -26.95 -46.88
N SER A 5 21.84 -27.58 -45.88
CA SER A 5 22.05 -29.05 -45.86
C SER A 5 22.81 -29.50 -44.62
N TRP A 6 22.09 -29.78 -43.53
CA TRP A 6 22.60 -30.70 -42.50
C TRP A 6 21.51 -31.64 -41.95
N LEU A 7 20.22 -31.30 -42.10
CA LEU A 7 19.11 -32.18 -41.67
C LEU A 7 18.77 -33.36 -42.59
N ALA A 8 19.42 -33.53 -43.75
CA ALA A 8 19.06 -34.56 -44.73
C ALA A 8 19.86 -35.88 -44.63
N ARG A 9 20.80 -36.02 -43.68
CA ARG A 9 21.76 -37.14 -43.69
C ARG A 9 21.63 -38.20 -42.58
N VAL A 10 20.59 -38.17 -41.76
CA VAL A 10 20.37 -39.22 -40.73
C VAL A 10 19.04 -39.97 -40.90
N LYS A 11 18.16 -39.54 -41.80
CA LYS A 11 16.83 -40.17 -41.99
C LYS A 11 16.78 -41.46 -42.83
N ASN A 12 17.93 -42.05 -43.21
CA ASN A 12 17.95 -43.21 -44.12
C ASN A 12 18.84 -44.39 -43.69
N ARG A 13 19.04 -44.57 -42.39
CA ARG A 13 19.46 -45.87 -41.85
C ARG A 13 18.60 -46.19 -40.65
N LEU A 14 17.52 -46.95 -40.88
CA LEU A 14 16.96 -47.98 -39.99
C LEU A 14 15.55 -48.39 -40.48
N GLN A 15 15.49 -48.98 -41.68
CA GLN A 15 14.46 -49.92 -42.13
C GLN A 15 15.26 -50.97 -42.93
N SER A 16 15.30 -52.27 -42.68
CA SER A 16 14.53 -53.31 -41.96
C SER A 16 15.53 -54.51 -41.77
N PRO A 17 15.24 -55.73 -41.21
CA PRO A 17 13.95 -56.40 -41.06
C PRO A 17 13.67 -57.10 -39.71
N ARG A 18 12.38 -57.39 -39.51
CA ARG A 18 11.79 -58.20 -38.43
C ARG A 18 12.53 -59.54 -38.27
N ARG A 19 13.14 -59.77 -37.10
CA ARG A 19 13.54 -61.11 -36.63
C ARG A 19 12.63 -61.54 -35.48
N ARG A 20 12.17 -62.79 -35.58
CA ARG A 20 11.23 -63.49 -34.69
C ARG A 20 11.67 -63.45 -33.22
N ALA A 21 10.69 -63.20 -32.36
CA ALA A 21 10.79 -63.34 -30.92
C ALA A 21 11.20 -64.76 -30.50
N ARG A 22 12.21 -64.86 -29.64
CA ARG A 22 12.48 -66.03 -28.81
C ARG A 22 12.19 -65.64 -27.36
N ARG A 23 11.16 -66.25 -26.77
CA ARG A 23 10.87 -66.19 -25.32
C ARG A 23 12.02 -66.89 -24.59
N PHE A 24 12.68 -66.17 -23.68
CA PHE A 24 13.42 -66.77 -22.58
C PHE A 24 12.70 -66.42 -21.27
N PRO A 25 12.45 -67.39 -20.37
CA PRO A 25 11.78 -67.17 -19.11
C PRO A 25 12.78 -66.80 -18.01
N GLY A 26 12.38 -65.86 -17.15
CA GLY A 26 12.90 -65.72 -15.79
C GLY A 26 14.20 -64.94 -15.64
N TRP A 27 14.09 -63.64 -15.34
CA TRP A 27 14.92 -63.02 -14.31
C TRP A 27 14.15 -61.94 -13.56
N ALA A 28 14.24 -62.07 -12.24
CA ALA A 28 13.96 -61.19 -11.12
C ALA A 28 13.14 -59.91 -11.38
N ALA A 29 12.09 -59.78 -10.58
CA ALA A 29 11.45 -58.52 -10.26
C ALA A 29 12.51 -57.43 -10.08
N LEU A 30 12.41 -56.36 -10.88
CA LEU A 30 12.85 -55.06 -10.40
C LEU A 30 12.05 -54.85 -9.11
N GLU A 31 12.74 -54.90 -7.97
CA GLU A 31 12.23 -54.27 -6.77
C GLU A 31 11.88 -52.84 -7.19
N SER A 32 10.59 -52.50 -7.03
CA SER A 32 10.17 -51.12 -7.06
C SER A 32 11.08 -50.42 -6.06
N LEU A 33 11.93 -49.51 -6.54
CA LEU A 33 12.47 -48.49 -5.65
C LEU A 33 11.23 -47.87 -5.03
N GLU A 34 10.99 -48.19 -3.76
CA GLU A 34 10.02 -47.45 -2.97
C GLU A 34 10.41 -45.99 -3.16
N ASP A 35 9.49 -45.22 -3.70
CA ASP A 35 9.61 -43.77 -3.74
C ASP A 35 9.72 -43.34 -2.29
N ARG A 36 10.95 -43.20 -1.79
CA ARG A 36 11.20 -42.64 -0.49
C ARG A 36 10.94 -41.17 -0.71
N THR A 37 9.67 -40.78 -0.61
CA THR A 37 9.27 -39.40 -0.40
C THR A 37 10.11 -38.94 0.78
N LEU A 38 11.12 -38.12 0.51
CA LEU A 38 11.76 -37.34 1.56
C LEU A 38 10.61 -36.63 2.29
N LEU A 39 10.68 -36.59 3.62
CA LEU A 39 9.71 -35.81 4.38
C LEU A 39 9.92 -34.38 3.93
N SER A 40 8.96 -33.83 3.20
CA SER A 40 9.08 -32.47 2.69
C SER A 40 9.05 -31.44 3.81
N VAL A 41 8.52 -31.82 4.97
CA VAL A 41 8.53 -31.03 6.19
C VAL A 41 9.22 -31.77 7.31
N THR A 42 10.07 -31.06 8.04
CA THR A 42 10.65 -31.49 9.31
C THR A 42 10.25 -30.54 10.43
N ALA A 43 9.89 -31.08 11.59
CA ALA A 43 9.59 -30.29 12.78
C ALA A 43 10.36 -30.79 13.99
N SER A 44 10.84 -29.88 14.82
CA SER A 44 11.59 -30.16 16.04
C SER A 44 11.16 -29.24 17.19
N PHE A 45 11.27 -29.74 18.43
CA PHE A 45 10.97 -28.95 19.62
C PHE A 45 12.09 -29.11 20.65
N THR A 46 12.75 -28.01 21.00
CA THR A 46 13.89 -28.01 21.93
C THR A 46 13.79 -26.82 22.87
N LEU A 47 13.78 -27.07 24.19
CA LEU A 47 13.84 -26.02 25.22
C LEU A 47 12.76 -24.92 25.16
N GLY A 48 11.64 -25.16 24.48
CA GLY A 48 10.57 -24.16 24.29
C GLY A 48 10.47 -23.64 22.86
N ASP A 49 11.48 -23.92 22.03
CA ASP A 49 11.51 -23.47 20.65
C ASP A 49 10.91 -24.55 19.73
N LEU A 50 9.88 -24.18 18.99
CA LEU A 50 9.26 -25.01 17.95
C LEU A 50 9.76 -24.54 16.59
N THR A 51 10.49 -25.39 15.89
CA THR A 51 10.99 -25.10 14.53
C THR A 51 10.34 -26.05 13.54
N VAL A 52 9.81 -25.50 12.45
CA VAL A 52 9.25 -26.24 11.32
C VAL A 52 9.96 -25.78 10.04
N ILE A 53 10.46 -26.70 9.24
CA ILE A 53 11.20 -26.41 8.00
C ILE A 53 10.55 -27.22 6.90
N SER A 54 10.16 -26.58 5.81
CA SER A 54 9.79 -27.21 4.54
C SER A 54 10.96 -27.17 3.55
N ASP A 55 11.09 -28.22 2.75
CA ASP A 55 12.05 -28.32 1.64
C ASP A 55 11.41 -28.18 0.25
N GLY A 56 10.11 -27.87 0.20
CA GLY A 56 9.34 -27.72 -1.04
C GLY A 56 8.01 -27.00 -0.82
N GLY A 57 7.08 -27.12 -1.78
CA GLY A 57 5.82 -26.35 -1.77
C GLY A 57 4.75 -26.98 -0.90
N ASP A 58 4.83 -26.75 0.41
CA ASP A 58 3.91 -27.28 1.41
C ASP A 58 3.02 -26.21 2.04
N ALA A 59 1.79 -26.64 2.40
CA ALA A 59 0.90 -25.89 3.28
C ALA A 59 1.10 -26.33 4.73
N ILE A 60 1.64 -25.46 5.58
CA ILE A 60 1.90 -25.66 7.00
C ILE A 60 0.86 -24.86 7.80
N GLN A 61 0.09 -25.54 8.65
CA GLN A 61 -0.75 -24.88 9.65
C GLN A 61 -0.33 -25.34 11.04
N ILE A 62 -0.12 -24.40 11.97
CA ILE A 62 0.14 -24.70 13.38
C ILE A 62 -1.03 -24.20 14.21
N ARG A 63 -1.54 -25.06 15.09
CA ARG A 63 -2.68 -24.75 15.95
C ARG A 63 -2.60 -25.49 17.28
N ALA A 64 -3.54 -25.21 18.17
CA ALA A 64 -3.79 -26.03 19.35
C ALA A 64 -4.98 -26.97 19.13
N ASP A 65 -4.83 -28.23 19.55
CA ASP A 65 -5.92 -29.20 19.53
C ASP A 65 -6.88 -29.02 20.72
N ALA A 66 -7.92 -29.87 20.79
CA ALA A 66 -8.90 -29.84 21.89
C ALA A 66 -8.31 -30.17 23.29
N ALA A 67 -7.07 -30.67 23.36
CA ALA A 67 -6.33 -30.94 24.58
C ALA A 67 -5.26 -29.87 24.88
N SER A 68 -5.27 -28.75 24.15
CA SER A 68 -4.27 -27.68 24.23
C SER A 68 -2.85 -28.17 23.95
N GLN A 69 -2.73 -29.16 23.08
CA GLN A 69 -1.46 -29.64 22.54
C GLN A 69 -1.23 -29.04 21.15
N VAL A 70 0.04 -28.83 20.83
CA VAL A 70 0.44 -28.34 19.50
C VAL A 70 0.08 -29.39 18.46
N GLU A 71 -0.68 -28.98 17.45
CA GLU A 71 -1.00 -29.77 16.26
C GLU A 71 -0.43 -29.03 15.04
N ILE A 72 0.42 -29.72 14.28
CA ILE A 72 0.96 -29.23 13.00
C ILE A 72 0.28 -30.03 11.90
N LEU A 73 -0.33 -29.34 10.94
CA LEU A 73 -0.88 -29.93 9.73
C LEU A 73 0.02 -29.58 8.55
N VAL A 74 0.41 -30.60 7.80
CA VAL A 74 1.15 -30.47 6.54
C VAL A 74 0.23 -30.94 5.42
N ASN A 75 -0.11 -30.05 4.50
CA ASN A 75 -1.07 -30.29 3.42
C ASN A 75 -2.41 -30.85 3.93
N GLY A 76 -2.84 -30.37 5.11
CA GLY A 76 -4.07 -30.79 5.81
C GLY A 76 -3.98 -32.11 6.57
N ALA A 77 -2.82 -32.78 6.58
CA ALA A 77 -2.61 -34.03 7.32
C ALA A 77 -1.77 -33.79 8.60
N PRO A 78 -2.12 -34.41 9.74
CA PRO A 78 -1.34 -34.25 10.98
C PRO A 78 0.10 -34.76 10.88
N TYR A 79 1.04 -33.94 11.31
CA TYR A 79 2.45 -34.31 11.46
C TYR A 79 2.66 -35.08 12.78
N THR A 80 2.92 -36.38 12.69
CA THR A 80 2.94 -37.28 13.86
C THR A 80 4.35 -37.60 14.40
N ALA A 81 5.40 -36.98 13.87
CA ALA A 81 6.77 -37.31 14.27
C ALA A 81 7.23 -36.60 15.56
N LEU A 82 6.50 -35.57 16.00
CA LEU A 82 6.73 -34.90 17.28
C LEU A 82 6.01 -35.61 18.42
N PRO A 83 6.62 -35.67 19.62
CA PRO A 83 5.90 -36.05 20.83
C PRO A 83 4.83 -34.98 21.16
N PRO A 84 3.81 -35.33 21.97
CA PRO A 84 2.83 -34.35 22.43
C PRO A 84 3.49 -33.20 23.21
N ILE A 85 3.29 -31.97 22.75
CA ILE A 85 3.81 -30.73 23.35
C ILE A 85 2.61 -29.90 23.79
N SER A 86 2.60 -29.40 25.03
CA SER A 86 1.57 -28.47 25.49
C SER A 86 1.82 -27.09 24.88
N ALA A 87 0.78 -26.43 24.36
CA ALA A 87 0.88 -25.10 23.74
C ALA A 87 1.51 -24.07 24.68
N SER A 88 1.21 -24.14 25.98
CA SER A 88 1.77 -23.26 27.01
C SER A 88 3.28 -23.44 27.26
N MET A 89 3.92 -24.48 26.71
CA MET A 89 5.38 -24.71 26.84
C MET A 89 6.16 -24.10 25.68
N VAL A 90 5.48 -23.71 24.60
CA VAL A 90 6.11 -23.08 23.43
C VAL A 90 6.41 -21.63 23.79
N GLN A 91 7.67 -21.24 23.59
CA GLN A 91 8.19 -19.89 23.84
C GLN A 91 8.53 -19.17 22.54
N SER A 92 8.95 -19.92 21.52
CA SER A 92 9.15 -19.41 20.18
C SER A 92 8.62 -20.37 19.12
N ILE A 93 8.15 -19.81 18.00
CA ILE A 93 7.80 -20.54 16.80
C ILE A 93 8.63 -19.97 15.65
N SER A 94 9.28 -20.85 14.90
CA SER A 94 9.99 -20.51 13.68
C SER A 94 9.55 -21.46 12.57
N VAL A 95 9.06 -20.90 11.47
CA VAL A 95 8.70 -21.66 10.27
C VAL A 95 9.54 -21.15 9.10
N GLU A 96 10.26 -22.06 8.44
CA GLU A 96 11.04 -21.79 7.24
C GLU A 96 10.41 -22.56 6.07
N GLY A 97 10.03 -21.85 5.02
CA GLY A 97 9.61 -22.43 3.75
C GLY A 97 10.80 -22.82 2.88
N GLY A 98 10.47 -23.43 1.75
CA GLY A 98 11.41 -24.04 0.82
C GLY A 98 11.68 -23.15 -0.39
N SER A 99 11.94 -23.78 -1.54
CA SER A 99 12.19 -23.09 -2.81
C SER A 99 10.98 -23.10 -3.77
N ASP A 100 9.83 -23.56 -3.28
CA ASP A 100 8.59 -23.74 -4.03
C ASP A 100 7.47 -23.09 -3.20
N PRO A 101 6.40 -22.56 -3.83
CA PRO A 101 5.31 -21.87 -3.14
C PRO A 101 4.77 -22.58 -1.89
N ASN A 102 4.86 -21.90 -0.76
CA ASN A 102 4.42 -22.30 0.56
C ASN A 102 3.18 -21.53 1.00
N LEU A 103 2.34 -22.21 1.81
CA LEU A 103 1.29 -21.56 2.59
C LEU A 103 1.60 -21.80 4.07
N ILE A 104 1.96 -20.76 4.80
CA ILE A 104 2.24 -20.86 6.24
C ILE A 104 1.13 -20.10 6.98
N ASP A 105 0.30 -20.87 7.69
CA ASP A 105 -0.88 -20.36 8.40
C ASP A 105 -0.73 -20.51 9.91
N LEU A 106 -0.46 -19.39 10.59
CA LEU A 106 -0.44 -19.29 12.05
C LEU A 106 -1.67 -18.54 12.61
N SER A 107 -2.67 -18.23 11.78
CA SER A 107 -3.85 -17.41 12.12
C SER A 107 -4.78 -17.99 13.18
N THR A 108 -4.48 -19.19 13.69
CA THR A 108 -5.23 -19.84 14.77
C THR A 108 -4.47 -19.86 16.09
N ILE A 109 -3.26 -19.29 16.11
CA ILE A 109 -2.44 -19.12 17.30
C ILE A 109 -2.85 -17.81 17.97
N ASP A 110 -3.23 -17.93 19.24
CA ASP A 110 -3.67 -16.83 20.11
C ASP A 110 -2.92 -16.96 21.45
N SER A 111 -2.48 -15.83 21.99
CA SER A 111 -1.75 -15.70 23.26
C SER A 111 -2.51 -16.32 24.44
N SER A 112 -3.84 -16.42 24.37
CA SER A 112 -4.65 -17.06 25.41
C SER A 112 -4.41 -18.57 25.53
N VAL A 113 -4.02 -19.22 24.43
CA VAL A 113 -3.71 -20.66 24.36
C VAL A 113 -2.21 -20.89 24.42
N PHE A 114 -1.44 -20.09 23.68
CA PHE A 114 0.01 -20.12 23.64
C PHE A 114 0.61 -19.14 24.66
N THR A 115 0.25 -19.32 25.94
CA THR A 115 0.55 -18.36 27.02
C THR A 115 2.05 -18.11 27.30
N GLY A 116 2.94 -18.94 26.74
CA GLY A 116 4.38 -18.81 26.88
C GLY A 116 5.07 -18.19 25.66
N LEU A 117 4.34 -18.00 24.57
CA LEU A 117 4.88 -17.58 23.28
C LEU A 117 5.23 -16.09 23.30
N THR A 118 6.46 -15.79 22.92
CA THR A 118 6.99 -14.40 22.92
C THR A 118 7.64 -14.01 21.60
N SER A 119 7.81 -14.95 20.68
CA SER A 119 8.48 -14.71 19.41
C SER A 119 7.94 -15.68 18.37
N VAL A 120 7.56 -15.12 17.23
CA VAL A 120 7.11 -15.86 16.06
C VAL A 120 7.88 -15.33 14.85
N VAL A 121 8.48 -16.24 14.08
CA VAL A 121 9.21 -15.90 12.86
C VAL A 121 8.72 -16.82 11.75
N ILE A 122 8.26 -16.23 10.66
CA ILE A 122 7.83 -16.92 9.45
C ILE A 122 8.73 -16.43 8.31
N ASN A 123 9.37 -17.36 7.61
CA ASN A 123 10.15 -17.09 6.41
C ASN A 123 9.59 -17.94 5.27
N GLY A 124 9.13 -17.31 4.18
CA GLY A 124 8.61 -17.97 2.98
C GLY A 124 9.70 -18.71 2.21
N GLY A 125 10.82 -18.05 1.95
CA GLY A 125 11.96 -18.63 1.26
C GLY A 125 11.99 -18.21 -0.21
N ASP A 126 12.09 -19.17 -1.13
CA ASP A 126 11.90 -18.87 -2.55
C ASP A 126 10.53 -19.38 -3.01
N GLY A 127 9.90 -18.66 -3.93
CA GLY A 127 8.60 -18.97 -4.47
C GLY A 127 7.56 -17.94 -4.03
N ASN A 128 6.38 -18.01 -4.62
CA ASN A 128 5.28 -17.13 -4.27
C ASN A 128 4.55 -17.68 -3.06
N ASP A 129 4.84 -17.14 -1.90
CA ASP A 129 4.40 -17.65 -0.62
C ASP A 129 3.18 -16.91 -0.09
N THR A 130 2.51 -17.52 0.87
CA THR A 130 1.40 -16.89 1.59
C THR A 130 1.61 -17.12 3.08
N LEU A 131 1.87 -16.04 3.80
CA LEU A 131 2.26 -16.04 5.21
C LEU A 131 1.16 -15.34 6.01
N LEU A 132 0.56 -16.06 6.96
CA LEU A 132 -0.40 -15.50 7.90
C LEU A 132 0.20 -15.58 9.31
N GLY A 133 0.34 -14.41 9.93
CA GLY A 133 0.76 -14.24 11.31
C GLY A 133 -0.22 -14.85 12.32
N THR A 134 0.03 -14.55 13.58
CA THR A 134 -0.83 -14.92 14.71
C THR A 134 -1.97 -13.93 14.88
N VAL A 135 -2.89 -14.21 15.81
CA VAL A 135 -4.10 -13.40 16.00
C VAL A 135 -3.84 -12.13 16.81
N ASP A 136 -2.85 -12.14 17.70
CA ASP A 136 -2.69 -11.11 18.74
C ASP A 136 -1.26 -10.95 19.27
N LEU A 137 -0.26 -11.53 18.60
CA LEU A 137 1.15 -11.41 18.97
C LEU A 137 1.91 -10.71 17.86
N ASN A 138 3.02 -10.10 18.25
CA ASN A 138 3.97 -9.52 17.32
C ASN A 138 4.67 -10.62 16.52
N ASP A 139 4.54 -10.55 15.20
CA ASP A 139 5.12 -11.50 14.27
C ASP A 139 6.31 -10.89 13.50
N THR A 140 7.22 -11.75 13.07
CA THR A 140 8.21 -11.42 12.03
C THR A 140 7.89 -12.23 10.79
N LEU A 141 7.51 -11.56 9.70
CA LEU A 141 7.14 -12.16 8.43
C LEU A 141 8.16 -11.75 7.37
N ILE A 142 8.77 -12.72 6.72
CA ILE A 142 9.77 -12.53 5.67
C ILE A 142 9.29 -13.30 4.44
N GLY A 143 8.95 -12.62 3.35
CA GLY A 143 8.51 -13.24 2.10
C GLY A 143 9.67 -13.98 1.44
N GLY A 144 10.66 -13.22 0.97
CA GLY A 144 11.88 -13.74 0.38
C GLY A 144 11.89 -13.50 -1.13
N ASP A 145 12.23 -14.52 -1.92
CA ASP A 145 12.23 -14.42 -3.38
C ASP A 145 10.85 -14.81 -3.93
N GLY A 146 10.07 -13.91 -4.50
CA GLY A 146 8.77 -14.26 -5.07
C GLY A 146 7.76 -13.14 -4.97
N ALA A 147 6.61 -13.31 -5.62
CA ALA A 147 5.49 -12.40 -5.38
C ALA A 147 4.60 -13.01 -4.28
N ASP A 148 4.73 -12.46 -3.09
CA ASP A 148 4.26 -13.02 -1.83
C ASP A 148 3.02 -12.31 -1.30
N ILE A 149 2.34 -12.99 -0.37
CA ILE A 149 1.21 -12.43 0.38
C ILE A 149 1.54 -12.53 1.87
N LEU A 150 1.72 -11.40 2.53
CA LEU A 150 2.08 -11.32 3.95
C LEU A 150 0.96 -10.63 4.73
N ILE A 151 0.46 -11.29 5.78
CA ILE A 151 -0.65 -10.78 6.61
C ILE A 151 -0.26 -10.87 8.08
N GLY A 152 0.02 -9.72 8.71
CA GLY A 152 0.39 -9.59 10.13
C GLY A 152 -0.77 -9.81 11.11
N GLN A 153 -1.98 -9.34 10.77
CA GLN A 153 -3.20 -9.34 11.58
C GLN A 153 -3.23 -8.33 12.72
N SER A 154 -2.68 -8.61 13.88
CA SER A 154 -2.73 -7.70 15.03
C SER A 154 -1.45 -7.81 15.84
N GLY A 155 -1.15 -6.75 16.59
CA GLY A 155 0.13 -6.62 17.28
C GLY A 155 1.17 -6.04 16.34
N SER A 156 2.27 -5.52 16.92
CA SER A 156 3.28 -4.77 16.17
C SER A 156 4.25 -5.70 15.46
N ASN A 157 4.04 -5.85 14.15
CA ASN A 157 4.75 -6.80 13.31
C ASN A 157 5.98 -6.17 12.68
N LEU A 158 6.91 -7.05 12.32
CA LEU A 158 8.00 -6.74 11.41
C LEU A 158 7.75 -7.53 10.13
N ILE A 159 7.50 -6.84 9.02
CA ILE A 159 7.17 -7.44 7.73
C ILE A 159 8.21 -7.01 6.70
N ASP A 160 8.74 -7.99 5.96
CA ASP A 160 9.73 -7.81 4.90
C ASP A 160 9.26 -8.61 3.68
N GLY A 161 8.83 -7.94 2.61
CA GLY A 161 8.35 -8.56 1.37
C GLY A 161 9.48 -9.29 0.65
N GLY A 162 10.54 -8.56 0.32
CA GLY A 162 11.75 -9.11 -0.29
C GLY A 162 11.81 -8.81 -1.78
N ASP A 163 12.12 -9.81 -2.60
CA ASP A 163 12.23 -9.67 -4.05
C ASP A 163 10.91 -10.07 -4.73
N GLY A 164 10.12 -9.15 -5.26
CA GLY A 164 8.99 -9.46 -6.11
C GLY A 164 7.90 -8.41 -6.10
N ASN A 165 6.67 -8.82 -6.35
CA ASN A 165 5.54 -7.88 -6.32
C ASN A 165 4.61 -8.35 -5.22
N ASP A 166 4.78 -7.78 -4.04
CA ASP A 166 4.21 -8.32 -2.83
C ASP A 166 2.89 -7.65 -2.47
N ILE A 167 2.06 -8.41 -1.75
CA ILE A 167 0.85 -7.91 -1.12
C ILE A 167 1.05 -8.01 0.38
N ILE A 168 1.20 -6.86 1.02
CA ILE A 168 1.47 -6.77 2.44
C ILE A 168 0.28 -6.14 3.15
N THR A 169 -0.18 -6.80 4.21
CA THR A 169 -1.18 -6.27 5.14
C THR A 169 -0.63 -6.35 6.56
N GLY A 170 -0.37 -5.20 7.17
CA GLY A 170 0.05 -5.09 8.58
C GLY A 170 -1.03 -5.62 9.52
N GLY A 171 -2.19 -4.98 9.45
CA GLY A 171 -3.43 -5.37 10.10
C GLY A 171 -3.96 -4.29 11.04
N ASP A 172 -4.90 -4.64 11.91
CA ASP A 172 -5.53 -3.66 12.80
C ASP A 172 -4.87 -3.72 14.17
N GLU A 173 -4.27 -2.62 14.61
CA GLU A 173 -3.80 -2.45 15.97
C GLU A 173 -4.62 -1.43 16.78
N GLY A 174 -4.45 -1.41 18.10
CA GLY A 174 -5.04 -0.38 18.96
C GLY A 174 -4.09 0.80 19.09
N ALA A 175 -4.60 2.03 19.14
CA ALA A 175 -3.80 3.26 19.22
C ALA A 175 -2.51 3.19 20.08
N GLY A 176 -1.36 3.50 19.47
CA GLY A 176 -0.03 3.55 20.10
C GLY A 176 0.84 2.30 19.94
N SER A 177 0.49 1.45 19.00
CA SER A 177 1.29 0.35 18.48
C SER A 177 1.31 0.47 16.94
N GLY A 178 2.26 -0.16 16.27
CA GLY A 178 2.40 0.01 14.82
C GLY A 178 3.42 -0.95 14.21
N ASP A 179 3.24 -1.21 12.93
CA ASP A 179 3.99 -2.16 12.13
C ASP A 179 5.26 -1.51 11.55
N SER A 180 6.29 -2.33 11.35
CA SER A 180 7.48 -1.99 10.58
C SER A 180 7.46 -2.80 9.29
N ILE A 181 7.25 -2.14 8.16
CA ILE A 181 7.07 -2.79 6.86
C ILE A 181 8.19 -2.36 5.90
N LEU A 182 8.82 -3.36 5.28
CA LEU A 182 9.70 -3.21 4.12
C LEU A 182 9.04 -3.91 2.93
N GLY A 183 8.76 -3.19 1.85
CA GLY A 183 8.25 -3.76 0.60
C GLY A 183 9.35 -4.57 -0.08
N GLY A 184 10.38 -3.88 -0.57
CA GLY A 184 11.59 -4.50 -1.09
C GLY A 184 11.80 -4.17 -2.57
N ASP A 185 12.20 -5.15 -3.36
CA ASP A 185 12.41 -4.99 -4.81
C ASP A 185 11.13 -5.38 -5.56
N GLY A 186 10.57 -4.49 -6.37
CA GLY A 186 9.47 -4.73 -7.31
C GLY A 186 8.23 -3.93 -6.94
N LYS A 187 7.09 -4.17 -7.61
CA LYS A 187 5.89 -3.33 -7.45
C LYS A 187 4.99 -3.91 -6.35
N ASP A 188 5.00 -3.25 -5.21
CA ASP A 188 4.35 -3.70 -4.00
C ASP A 188 3.01 -3.00 -3.74
N SER A 189 2.15 -3.71 -3.00
CA SER A 189 0.86 -3.22 -2.53
C SER A 189 0.80 -3.38 -1.02
N ILE A 190 0.95 -2.27 -0.31
CA ILE A 190 1.08 -2.23 1.14
C ILE A 190 -0.17 -1.58 1.75
N THR A 191 -0.76 -2.24 2.74
CA THR A 191 -1.78 -1.66 3.62
C THR A 191 -1.37 -1.92 5.06
N SER A 192 -0.91 -0.92 5.81
CA SER A 192 -0.44 -1.15 7.18
C SER A 192 -1.60 -1.24 8.16
N GLY A 193 -2.55 -0.31 8.15
CA GLY A 193 -3.81 -0.41 8.89
C GLY A 193 -3.93 0.62 10.01
N ASP A 194 -4.42 0.23 11.18
CA ASP A 194 -4.47 1.14 12.34
C ASP A 194 -3.16 1.01 13.12
N GLY A 195 -2.48 2.10 13.43
CA GLY A 195 -1.22 2.11 14.17
C GLY A 195 -0.35 3.31 13.82
N ASP A 196 0.70 3.56 14.61
CA ASP A 196 1.76 4.51 14.20
C ASP A 196 2.81 3.71 13.42
N ASP A 197 2.65 3.60 12.10
CA ASP A 197 3.39 2.66 11.26
C ASP A 197 4.68 3.25 10.68
N THR A 198 5.64 2.38 10.34
CA THR A 198 6.86 2.75 9.60
C THR A 198 6.98 1.89 8.36
N ILE A 199 6.91 2.52 7.18
CA ILE A 199 6.87 1.87 5.88
C ILE A 199 8.02 2.38 5.01
N ASP A 200 8.78 1.46 4.43
CA ASP A 200 9.72 1.69 3.33
C ASP A 200 9.29 0.78 2.18
N ALA A 201 8.73 1.35 1.12
CA ALA A 201 8.18 0.57 0.01
C ALA A 201 9.28 -0.04 -0.87
N GLY A 202 10.43 0.64 -1.02
CA GLY A 202 11.62 0.09 -1.66
C GLY A 202 11.78 0.48 -3.14
N ASP A 203 12.17 -0.47 -3.98
CA ASP A 203 12.44 -0.26 -5.41
C ASP A 203 11.23 -0.70 -6.25
N GLY A 204 10.37 0.19 -6.70
CA GLY A 204 9.13 -0.21 -7.36
C GLY A 204 8.28 0.96 -7.80
N ASP A 205 7.23 0.70 -8.58
CA ASP A 205 6.14 1.67 -8.67
C ASP A 205 5.09 1.28 -7.63
N ASP A 206 5.24 1.68 -6.38
CA ASP A 206 4.55 1.08 -5.25
C ASP A 206 3.19 1.71 -4.96
N THR A 207 2.38 1.03 -4.16
CA THR A 207 1.10 1.54 -3.69
C THR A 207 0.97 1.30 -2.20
N VAL A 208 0.89 2.38 -1.44
CA VAL A 208 0.85 2.35 0.02
C VAL A 208 -0.42 3.06 0.52
N ASP A 209 -1.14 2.39 1.41
CA ASP A 209 -2.18 2.96 2.27
C ASP A 209 -1.75 2.73 3.72
N SER A 210 -1.30 3.77 4.41
CA SER A 210 -0.81 3.63 5.79
C SER A 210 -1.93 3.63 6.84
N GLY A 211 -3.16 3.96 6.44
CA GLY A 211 -4.33 3.83 7.31
C GLY A 211 -4.42 4.92 8.39
N ALA A 212 -4.43 4.53 9.67
CA ALA A 212 -4.75 5.45 10.75
C ALA A 212 -3.74 5.44 11.89
N GLY A 213 -3.17 6.60 12.19
CA GLY A 213 -2.18 6.83 13.22
C GLY A 213 -1.10 7.76 12.67
N ALA A 214 -0.07 8.07 13.45
CA ALA A 214 0.98 8.98 12.98
C ALA A 214 2.06 8.18 12.25
N ASP A 215 1.98 8.15 10.93
CA ASP A 215 2.76 7.25 10.08
C ASP A 215 4.04 7.88 9.54
N PHE A 216 5.03 7.03 9.28
CA PHE A 216 6.21 7.36 8.50
C PHE A 216 6.26 6.49 7.24
N VAL A 217 6.20 7.13 6.07
CA VAL A 217 6.17 6.43 4.77
C VAL A 217 7.28 6.96 3.87
N ASP A 218 8.11 6.06 3.35
CA ASP A 218 9.08 6.30 2.26
C ASP A 218 8.68 5.44 1.05
N GLY A 219 8.37 6.08 -0.08
CA GLY A 219 8.07 5.42 -1.35
C GLY A 219 9.30 4.78 -2.00
N GLY A 220 10.49 5.31 -1.75
CA GLY A 220 11.73 4.73 -2.27
C GLY A 220 12.05 5.13 -3.71
N ILE A 221 12.16 4.16 -4.62
CA ILE A 221 12.56 4.35 -6.02
C ILE A 221 11.45 3.89 -6.95
N GLY A 222 10.81 4.84 -7.61
CA GLY A 222 9.95 4.63 -8.76
C GLY A 222 8.83 5.63 -8.74
N ASN A 223 7.71 5.35 -9.42
CA ASN A 223 6.55 6.24 -9.39
C ASN A 223 5.52 5.69 -8.41
N ASP A 224 5.48 6.29 -7.22
CA ASP A 224 4.73 5.74 -6.10
C ASP A 224 3.37 6.39 -5.91
N SER A 225 2.43 5.63 -5.35
CA SER A 225 1.10 6.11 -4.95
C SER A 225 0.93 5.92 -3.45
N LEU A 226 1.09 7.02 -2.71
CA LEU A 226 1.14 7.02 -1.25
C LEU A 226 -0.09 7.73 -0.67
N LEU A 227 -0.86 7.03 0.17
CA LEU A 227 -1.98 7.56 0.93
C LEU A 227 -1.68 7.41 2.43
N ALA A 228 -1.59 8.53 3.15
CA ALA A 228 -1.34 8.54 4.59
C ALA A 228 -2.64 8.40 5.43
N ALA A 229 -3.77 8.74 4.81
CA ALA A 229 -5.11 8.63 5.37
C ALA A 229 -5.38 9.47 6.64
N SER A 230 -5.20 8.99 7.88
CA SER A 230 -5.54 9.81 9.05
C SER A 230 -4.52 9.77 10.17
N GLY A 231 -4.03 10.94 10.56
CA GLY A 231 -3.03 11.11 11.60
C GLY A 231 -2.14 12.29 11.25
N ASP A 232 -1.13 12.56 12.08
CA ASP A 232 -0.14 13.60 11.75
C ASP A 232 1.05 12.89 11.07
N ASP A 233 1.01 12.81 9.74
CA ASP A 233 1.86 11.88 8.98
C ASP A 233 3.13 12.51 8.43
N THR A 234 4.13 11.68 8.16
CA THR A 234 5.35 12.07 7.43
C THR A 234 5.55 11.16 6.23
N VAL A 235 5.36 11.71 5.03
CA VAL A 235 5.44 10.95 3.77
C VAL A 235 6.48 11.55 2.85
N THR A 236 7.34 10.70 2.29
CA THR A 236 8.30 11.07 1.24
C THR A 236 8.11 10.15 0.03
N GLY A 237 8.08 10.71 -1.18
CA GLY A 237 8.04 9.95 -2.43
C GLY A 237 9.35 9.19 -2.67
N GLY A 238 10.48 9.80 -2.31
CA GLY A 238 11.75 9.08 -2.27
C GLY A 238 12.97 9.98 -2.16
N ALA A 239 14.15 9.37 -2.03
CA ALA A 239 15.38 10.14 -1.90
C ALA A 239 15.77 10.87 -3.21
N ALA A 240 16.23 12.12 -3.07
CA ALA A 240 16.49 13.08 -4.15
C ALA A 240 17.59 12.72 -5.20
N ALA A 241 18.06 11.47 -5.27
CA ALA A 241 19.01 11.02 -6.28
C ALA A 241 18.43 9.99 -7.26
N ARG A 242 17.25 9.43 -6.95
CA ARG A 242 16.63 8.32 -7.69
C ARG A 242 15.08 8.31 -7.63
N GLY A 243 14.43 9.38 -7.20
CA GLY A 243 12.95 9.42 -7.15
C GLY A 243 12.30 9.36 -8.54
N GLY A 244 11.00 9.07 -8.55
CA GLY A 244 10.14 9.12 -9.73
C GLY A 244 9.02 10.16 -9.57
N ASP A 245 8.03 10.08 -10.45
CA ASP A 245 6.89 10.98 -10.47
C ASP A 245 5.82 10.46 -9.49
N ASP A 246 5.83 10.99 -8.26
CA ASP A 246 5.07 10.41 -7.15
C ASP A 246 3.70 11.08 -6.96
N THR A 247 2.73 10.32 -6.46
CA THR A 247 1.43 10.82 -6.02
C THR A 247 1.27 10.62 -4.52
N ILE A 248 1.17 11.72 -3.78
CA ILE A 248 1.11 11.72 -2.32
C ILE A 248 -0.17 12.41 -1.85
N ASP A 249 -0.97 11.74 -1.03
CA ASP A 249 -2.15 12.27 -0.34
C ASP A 249 -1.99 12.10 1.18
N GLY A 250 -1.84 13.23 1.89
CA GLY A 250 -1.72 13.26 3.36
C GLY A 250 -3.03 12.93 4.08
N GLY A 251 -4.19 13.12 3.44
CA GLY A 251 -5.45 12.79 4.07
C GLY A 251 -5.86 13.78 5.17
N SER A 252 -5.84 13.39 6.43
CA SER A 252 -6.32 14.23 7.54
C SER A 252 -5.40 14.25 8.75
N GLY A 253 -5.01 15.44 9.17
CA GLY A 253 -4.13 15.73 10.29
C GLY A 253 -3.10 16.76 9.88
N ASP A 254 -2.15 17.11 10.74
CA ASP A 254 -1.12 18.09 10.39
C ASP A 254 0.07 17.38 9.71
N ASP A 255 0.05 17.27 8.37
CA ASP A 255 0.93 16.36 7.63
C ASP A 255 2.24 17.00 7.14
N CYS A 256 3.28 16.19 6.95
CA CYS A 256 4.56 16.57 6.36
C CYS A 256 4.84 15.75 5.08
N LEU A 257 4.62 16.37 3.92
CA LEU A 257 4.76 15.73 2.61
C LEU A 257 5.99 16.23 1.86
N PHE A 258 6.77 15.30 1.32
CA PHE A 258 7.98 15.55 0.55
C PHE A 258 7.92 14.78 -0.77
N GLY A 259 7.91 15.46 -1.92
CA GLY A 259 7.85 14.82 -3.23
C GLY A 259 9.16 14.09 -3.52
N GLY A 260 10.23 14.87 -3.70
CA GLY A 260 11.58 14.33 -3.79
C GLY A 260 12.24 14.79 -5.08
N THR A 261 12.46 13.87 -6.01
CA THR A 261 12.86 14.23 -7.37
C THR A 261 11.93 13.58 -8.36
N GLY A 262 11.44 14.32 -9.33
CA GLY A 262 10.42 13.87 -10.26
C GLY A 262 9.33 14.90 -10.36
N ASP A 263 8.40 14.73 -11.30
CA ASP A 263 7.26 15.64 -11.42
C ASP A 263 6.14 15.15 -10.50
N ASP A 264 6.11 15.67 -9.27
CA ASP A 264 5.29 15.09 -8.19
C ASP A 264 3.88 15.72 -8.09
N SER A 265 2.91 14.96 -7.57
CA SER A 265 1.56 15.43 -7.24
C SER A 265 1.27 15.26 -5.76
N LEU A 266 1.25 16.36 -5.00
CA LEU A 266 1.09 16.36 -3.55
C LEU A 266 -0.21 17.03 -3.11
N LEU A 267 -1.01 16.33 -2.32
CA LEU A 267 -2.21 16.83 -1.66
C LEU A 267 -2.04 16.76 -0.14
N GLY A 268 -1.99 17.91 0.53
CA GLY A 268 -1.94 18.02 2.00
C GLY A 268 -3.16 17.39 2.67
N GLY A 269 -4.36 17.73 2.18
CA GLY A 269 -5.60 17.16 2.69
C GLY A 269 -6.28 18.13 3.66
N SER A 270 -6.58 17.71 4.89
CA SER A 270 -7.16 18.61 5.90
C SER A 270 -6.29 18.70 7.13
N GLY A 271 -5.96 19.92 7.57
CA GLY A 271 -5.03 20.16 8.67
C GLY A 271 -4.09 21.30 8.33
N ASN A 272 -3.01 21.48 9.07
CA ASN A 272 -2.02 22.50 8.77
C ASN A 272 -0.77 21.83 8.20
N ASP A 273 -0.75 21.70 6.88
CA ASP A 273 0.20 20.80 6.24
C ASP A 273 1.50 21.51 5.85
N LEU A 274 2.60 20.75 5.83
CA LEU A 274 3.86 21.14 5.23
C LEU A 274 4.09 20.32 3.97
N VAL A 275 3.91 20.94 2.80
CA VAL A 275 4.06 20.27 1.51
C VAL A 275 5.25 20.83 0.75
N LYS A 276 6.19 19.95 0.37
CA LYS A 276 7.39 20.32 -0.39
C LYS A 276 7.59 19.41 -1.60
N GLY A 277 7.56 19.96 -2.81
CA GLY A 277 7.81 19.19 -4.03
C GLY A 277 9.27 18.81 -4.22
N HIS A 278 10.19 19.68 -3.76
CA HIS A 278 11.63 19.57 -3.93
C HIS A 278 12.11 19.83 -5.36
N GLY A 279 12.20 18.83 -6.23
CA GLY A 279 12.83 19.00 -7.53
C GLY A 279 12.09 18.33 -8.68
N GLY A 280 11.65 19.10 -9.65
CA GLY A 280 10.82 18.67 -10.77
C GLY A 280 9.69 19.67 -10.97
N ASP A 281 8.83 19.44 -11.96
CA ASP A 281 7.69 20.32 -12.22
C ASP A 281 6.48 19.83 -11.40
N ASP A 282 6.38 20.29 -10.15
CA ASP A 282 5.47 19.70 -9.16
C ASP A 282 4.06 20.32 -9.17
N THR A 283 3.04 19.56 -8.77
CA THR A 283 1.69 20.03 -8.45
C THR A 283 1.43 19.89 -6.95
N LEU A 284 1.29 21.01 -6.24
CA LEU A 284 1.04 21.04 -4.81
C LEU A 284 -0.35 21.60 -4.50
N ASN A 285 -1.11 20.92 -3.66
CA ASN A 285 -2.38 21.41 -3.12
C ASN A 285 -2.39 21.27 -1.60
N GLY A 286 -2.48 22.38 -0.88
CA GLY A 286 -2.54 22.34 0.60
C GLY A 286 -3.87 21.81 1.14
N GLY A 287 -4.93 21.83 0.33
CA GLY A 287 -6.24 21.42 0.80
C GLY A 287 -6.84 22.41 1.81
N GLY A 288 -7.23 21.92 2.98
CA GLY A 288 -8.00 22.66 3.96
C GLY A 288 -7.24 22.90 5.26
N GLY A 289 -6.73 24.11 5.44
CA GLY A 289 -6.27 24.61 6.73
C GLY A 289 -5.24 25.71 6.54
N ALA A 290 -4.23 25.77 7.40
CA ALA A 290 -3.18 26.79 7.31
C ALA A 290 -1.85 26.16 6.85
N ASP A 291 -1.72 26.00 5.54
CA ASP A 291 -0.66 25.17 4.95
C ASP A 291 0.60 25.96 4.59
N THR A 292 1.73 25.27 4.59
CA THR A 292 3.02 25.76 4.10
C THR A 292 3.43 24.97 2.87
N LEU A 293 3.29 25.59 1.69
CA LEU A 293 3.61 24.97 0.40
C LEU A 293 4.91 25.54 -0.17
N ASN A 294 5.79 24.67 -0.65
CA ASN A 294 7.03 25.05 -1.31
C ASN A 294 7.36 24.05 -2.44
N GLY A 295 7.08 24.42 -3.69
CA GLY A 295 7.36 23.57 -4.87
C GLY A 295 8.85 23.22 -4.95
N GLY A 296 9.69 24.19 -5.27
CA GLY A 296 11.13 24.05 -5.07
C GLY A 296 11.89 24.46 -6.31
N SER A 297 12.59 23.53 -6.94
CA SER A 297 13.20 23.76 -8.25
C SER A 297 12.37 23.14 -9.35
N GLY A 298 11.96 23.94 -10.33
CA GLY A 298 11.12 23.51 -11.45
C GLY A 298 10.06 24.55 -11.74
N ASP A 299 9.17 24.25 -12.69
CA ASP A 299 8.00 25.05 -13.01
C ASP A 299 6.78 24.52 -12.23
N ASP A 300 6.71 24.85 -10.94
CA ASP A 300 5.69 24.30 -10.02
C ASP A 300 4.30 24.94 -10.20
N TRP A 301 3.26 24.13 -10.02
CA TRP A 301 1.86 24.55 -9.86
C TRP A 301 1.41 24.41 -8.41
N ILE A 302 1.15 25.54 -7.74
CA ILE A 302 0.68 25.53 -6.34
C ILE A 302 -0.77 26.00 -6.27
N GLU A 303 -1.66 25.11 -5.85
CA GLU A 303 -3.07 25.39 -5.53
C GLU A 303 -3.23 25.61 -4.02
N THR A 304 -3.50 26.86 -3.62
CA THR A 304 -3.65 27.25 -2.21
C THR A 304 -5.08 27.08 -1.67
N GLY A 305 -5.81 26.06 -2.15
CA GLY A 305 -7.24 25.89 -1.86
C GLY A 305 -8.16 26.81 -2.68
N ALA A 306 -9.41 26.36 -2.88
CA ALA A 306 -10.37 26.85 -3.88
C ALA A 306 -10.32 28.36 -4.14
N ALA A 307 -10.07 28.72 -5.41
CA ALA A 307 -10.15 30.11 -5.85
C ALA A 307 -11.44 30.76 -5.30
N PRO A 308 -11.35 31.93 -4.64
CA PRO A 308 -12.52 32.56 -4.04
C PRO A 308 -13.57 32.82 -5.14
N VAL A 309 -14.74 32.20 -5.00
CA VAL A 309 -15.84 32.38 -5.96
C VAL A 309 -16.61 33.61 -5.55
N LEU A 310 -16.55 34.65 -6.38
CA LEU A 310 -17.39 35.82 -6.28
C LEU A 310 -18.72 35.56 -6.97
N THR A 311 -19.81 35.59 -6.22
CA THR A 311 -21.17 35.54 -6.79
C THR A 311 -21.87 36.87 -6.58
N ILE A 312 -22.58 37.34 -7.61
CA ILE A 312 -23.41 38.53 -7.57
C ILE A 312 -24.82 38.11 -7.96
N SER A 313 -25.79 38.37 -7.09
CA SER A 313 -27.21 38.15 -7.41
C SER A 313 -27.78 39.37 -8.12
N ASP A 314 -28.29 39.19 -9.34
CA ASP A 314 -29.00 40.24 -10.08
C ASP A 314 -30.25 40.70 -9.32
N ALA A 315 -30.50 42.02 -9.30
CA ALA A 315 -31.71 42.61 -8.75
C ALA A 315 -32.60 43.16 -9.88
N LEU A 316 -33.88 42.77 -9.86
CA LEU A 316 -34.88 43.28 -10.79
C LEU A 316 -35.57 44.52 -10.21
N VAL A 317 -35.49 45.66 -10.89
CA VAL A 317 -36.28 46.85 -10.57
C VAL A 317 -37.34 47.05 -11.66
N ALA A 318 -38.60 47.16 -11.26
CA ALA A 318 -39.74 47.14 -12.18
C ALA A 318 -39.98 48.46 -12.95
N ALA A 319 -39.27 49.54 -12.64
CA ALA A 319 -39.41 50.82 -13.33
C ALA A 319 -38.14 51.68 -13.24
N GLU A 320 -37.70 52.20 -14.38
CA GLU A 320 -36.62 53.19 -14.50
C GLU A 320 -37.18 54.58 -14.19
N GLY A 321 -36.62 55.27 -13.18
CA GLY A 321 -37.13 56.53 -12.67
C GLY A 321 -36.65 57.75 -13.47
N ASN A 322 -37.08 57.91 -14.73
CA ASN A 322 -36.67 59.04 -15.59
C ASN A 322 -37.49 60.34 -15.40
N ASP A 323 -38.11 60.55 -14.24
CA ASP A 323 -39.03 61.69 -14.03
C ASP A 323 -38.44 62.86 -13.24
N GLY A 324 -37.11 62.91 -13.03
CA GLY A 324 -36.44 64.05 -12.38
C GLY A 324 -36.90 64.32 -10.93
N GLY A 325 -37.48 63.31 -10.28
CA GLY A 325 -37.97 63.34 -8.90
C GLY A 325 -37.14 62.47 -7.95
N THR A 326 -37.43 62.60 -6.65
CA THR A 326 -36.83 61.85 -5.53
C THR A 326 -36.70 60.35 -5.86
N PRO A 327 -35.56 59.68 -5.55
CA PRO A 327 -35.38 58.26 -5.85
C PRO A 327 -36.55 57.43 -5.30
N THR A 328 -37.27 56.72 -6.18
CA THR A 328 -38.49 55.97 -5.81
C THR A 328 -38.25 54.49 -5.53
N ALA A 329 -37.06 53.96 -5.82
CA ALA A 329 -36.72 52.56 -5.58
C ALA A 329 -35.23 52.39 -5.24
N THR A 330 -34.95 51.53 -4.26
CA THR A 330 -33.59 51.07 -3.93
C THR A 330 -33.46 49.64 -4.41
N ALA A 331 -32.50 49.37 -5.30
CA ALA A 331 -32.08 48.02 -5.64
C ALA A 331 -31.02 47.55 -4.65
N VAL A 332 -31.17 46.33 -4.13
CA VAL A 332 -30.16 45.69 -3.26
C VAL A 332 -29.69 44.43 -3.98
N PHE A 333 -28.39 44.35 -4.21
CA PHE A 333 -27.73 43.17 -4.75
C PHE A 333 -26.94 42.53 -3.60
N THR A 334 -26.92 41.21 -3.56
CA THR A 334 -26.06 40.47 -2.63
C THR A 334 -24.81 40.05 -3.38
N VAL A 335 -23.66 40.52 -2.90
CA VAL A 335 -22.35 40.02 -3.32
C VAL A 335 -21.89 39.06 -2.24
N THR A 336 -21.59 37.82 -2.62
CA THR A 336 -21.12 36.79 -1.68
C THR A 336 -19.78 36.27 -2.16
N LEU A 337 -18.83 36.21 -1.23
CA LEU A 337 -17.53 35.60 -1.41
C LEU A 337 -17.53 34.26 -0.68
N SER A 338 -17.08 33.19 -1.33
CA SER A 338 -17.07 31.85 -0.73
C SER A 338 -16.11 31.72 0.46
N VAL A 339 -15.06 32.54 0.51
CA VAL A 339 -14.04 32.56 1.56
C VAL A 339 -13.62 34.02 1.80
N PRO A 340 -13.43 34.51 3.04
CA PRO A 340 -12.93 35.87 3.28
C PRO A 340 -11.59 36.12 2.57
N GLN A 341 -11.42 37.30 1.96
CA GLN A 341 -10.18 37.65 1.25
C GLN A 341 -9.72 39.05 1.64
N ASN A 342 -8.41 39.23 1.81
CA ASN A 342 -7.81 40.54 2.10
C ASN A 342 -7.47 41.32 0.82
N ILE A 343 -8.30 41.18 -0.22
CA ILE A 343 -8.13 41.79 -1.54
C ILE A 343 -9.33 42.70 -1.81
N PRO A 344 -9.14 43.97 -2.21
CA PRO A 344 -10.25 44.85 -2.54
C PRO A 344 -11.01 44.35 -3.78
N VAL A 345 -12.30 44.05 -3.61
CA VAL A 345 -13.22 43.72 -4.70
C VAL A 345 -13.93 44.99 -5.18
N SER A 346 -13.87 45.27 -6.49
CA SER A 346 -14.62 46.34 -7.13
C SER A 346 -15.73 45.74 -7.99
N VAL A 347 -16.96 46.21 -7.81
CA VAL A 347 -18.13 45.76 -8.58
C VAL A 347 -18.67 46.94 -9.39
N ASP A 348 -18.68 46.78 -10.72
CA ASP A 348 -19.33 47.70 -11.65
C ASP A 348 -20.73 47.20 -12.02
N TYR A 349 -21.65 48.13 -12.26
CA TYR A 349 -23.05 47.82 -12.57
C TYR A 349 -23.42 48.38 -13.95
N ALA A 350 -24.20 47.62 -14.72
CA ALA A 350 -24.84 48.05 -15.96
C ALA A 350 -26.29 47.55 -16.01
N THR A 351 -27.20 48.29 -16.62
CA THR A 351 -28.56 47.78 -16.91
C THR A 351 -28.52 46.84 -18.11
N ALA A 352 -29.42 45.85 -18.13
CA ALA A 352 -29.46 44.82 -19.17
C ALA A 352 -29.66 45.37 -20.60
N ASP A 353 -30.23 46.57 -20.73
CA ASP A 353 -30.47 47.28 -21.98
C ASP A 353 -29.43 48.38 -22.28
N GLY A 354 -28.49 48.62 -21.35
CA GLY A 354 -27.41 49.60 -21.49
C GLY A 354 -27.86 51.06 -21.52
N THR A 355 -29.09 51.37 -21.09
CA THR A 355 -29.68 52.71 -21.20
C THR A 355 -29.36 53.61 -20.02
N ALA A 356 -29.05 53.04 -18.84
CA ALA A 356 -28.77 53.82 -17.65
C ALA A 356 -27.33 54.33 -17.60
N THR A 357 -27.18 55.61 -17.25
CA THR A 357 -25.89 56.29 -17.11
C THR A 357 -25.57 56.58 -15.63
N ALA A 358 -24.41 56.11 -15.16
CA ALA A 358 -23.92 56.35 -13.81
C ALA A 358 -23.85 57.85 -13.48
N GLY A 359 -24.38 58.26 -12.32
CA GLY A 359 -24.42 59.65 -11.87
C GLY A 359 -25.60 60.46 -12.40
N LEU A 360 -26.35 59.95 -13.39
CA LEU A 360 -27.59 60.55 -13.89
C LEU A 360 -28.80 59.72 -13.42
N ASP A 361 -28.81 58.43 -13.73
CA ASP A 361 -29.97 57.56 -13.51
C ASP A 361 -29.85 56.72 -12.23
N TYR A 362 -28.62 56.52 -11.74
CA TYR A 362 -28.32 55.86 -10.48
C TYR A 362 -27.04 56.44 -9.85
N GLN A 363 -26.90 56.34 -8.53
CA GLN A 363 -25.63 56.56 -7.85
C GLN A 363 -25.06 55.22 -7.40
N ALA A 364 -23.88 54.87 -7.91
CA ALA A 364 -23.14 53.70 -7.45
C ALA A 364 -22.52 54.00 -6.08
N VAL A 365 -22.70 53.08 -5.13
CA VAL A 365 -21.98 53.09 -3.85
C VAL A 365 -21.01 51.93 -3.87
N THR A 366 -19.72 52.22 -3.76
CA THR A 366 -18.66 51.22 -3.63
C THR A 366 -18.39 50.95 -2.15
N GLY A 367 -18.14 49.69 -1.80
CA GLY A 367 -17.72 49.28 -0.46
C GLY A 367 -16.66 48.20 -0.54
N THR A 368 -15.93 48.01 0.55
CA THR A 368 -14.97 46.90 0.68
C THR A 368 -15.69 45.73 1.34
N LEU A 369 -15.64 44.56 0.72
CA LEU A 369 -16.00 43.30 1.36
C LEU A 369 -14.79 42.86 2.18
N THR A 370 -14.93 42.84 3.50
CA THR A 370 -13.94 42.34 4.46
C THR A 370 -14.48 41.11 5.15
#